data_AF-A0A1Y5FEI0-F1
#
_entry.id   AF-A0A1Y5FEI0-F1
#
_cell.length_a   1.000
_cell.length_b   1.000
_cell.length_c   1.000
_cell.angle_alpha   90.00
_cell.angle_beta   90.00
_cell.angle_gamma   90.00
#
_symmetry.space_group_name_H-M   'P 1'
#
loop_
_entity.id
_entity.type
_entity.pdbx_description
1 polymer ?
#
loop_
_entity_poly.entity_id
_entity_poly.type
_entity_poly.pdbx_seq_one_letter_code
_entity_poly.pdbx_strand_id
1 'polypeptide(L)'
;MNAKDNTKKKNPLYHVSSDGKDVESVDGVLELLIKKLGLDPVIAMLEGVLNFLSEQVKSYAMFSAIKDLYDQLLEKLMNLYARVRPLLEFVS
;
A
#
# COMPACT_ATOMS: atom_id res chain seq x y z
N MET A 1 -16.07 26.73 31.03
CA MET A 1 -16.21 25.26 30.91
C MET A 1 -16.20 24.87 29.44
N ASN A 2 -15.08 24.26 29.02
CA ASN A 2 -14.82 23.28 27.96
C ASN A 2 -15.40 23.45 26.54
N ALA A 3 -14.47 23.70 25.62
CA ALA A 3 -14.57 23.52 24.18
C ALA A 3 -14.95 22.07 23.83
N LYS A 4 -15.99 21.88 22.99
CA LYS A 4 -16.33 20.57 22.41
C LYS A 4 -15.88 20.54 20.93
N ASP A 5 -14.67 20.00 20.79
CA ASP A 5 -14.18 19.09 19.75
C ASP A 5 -14.89 19.07 18.38
N ASN A 6 -14.19 19.60 17.37
CA ASN A 6 -14.53 19.44 15.95
C ASN A 6 -13.98 18.10 15.44
N THR A 7 -14.63 17.00 15.78
CA THR A 7 -14.29 15.69 15.19
C THR A 7 -14.81 15.67 13.75
N LYS A 8 -13.98 16.12 12.79
CA LYS A 8 -14.25 16.03 11.35
C LYS A 8 -14.54 14.57 11.01
N LYS A 9 -15.81 14.26 10.74
CA LYS A 9 -16.29 12.96 10.25
C LYS A 9 -15.57 12.66 8.93
N LYS A 10 -14.55 11.80 8.97
CA LYS A 10 -13.82 11.36 7.76
C LYS A 10 -14.84 10.72 6.83
N ASN A 11 -15.03 11.32 5.66
CA ASN A 11 -15.93 10.78 4.65
C ASN A 11 -15.28 9.52 4.07
N PRO A 12 -15.91 8.33 4.16
CA PRO A 12 -15.32 7.10 3.66
C PRO A 12 -15.14 7.17 2.15
N LEU A 13 -14.01 6.66 1.68
CA LEU A 13 -13.64 6.62 0.28
C LEU A 13 -14.20 5.34 -0.34
N TYR A 14 -14.96 5.48 -1.42
CA TYR A 14 -15.69 4.40 -2.05
C TYR A 14 -15.02 3.97 -3.36
N HIS A 15 -14.76 2.67 -3.53
CA HIS A 15 -14.33 2.07 -4.80
C HIS A 15 -15.52 1.36 -5.46
N VAL A 16 -15.78 1.64 -6.74
CA VAL A 16 -16.76 0.88 -7.53
C VAL A 16 -16.03 -0.33 -8.11
N SER A 17 -16.45 -1.53 -7.71
CA SER A 17 -15.88 -2.77 -8.24
C SER A 17 -16.05 -2.85 -9.76
N SER A 18 -15.14 -3.53 -10.45
CA SER A 18 -15.04 -3.55 -11.92
C SER A 18 -16.31 -4.01 -12.66
N ASP A 19 -17.25 -4.66 -11.97
CA ASP A 19 -18.57 -5.09 -12.47
C ASP A 19 -19.72 -4.09 -12.19
N GLY A 20 -19.41 -2.93 -11.60
CA GLY A 20 -20.37 -1.85 -11.35
C GLY A 20 -21.45 -2.15 -10.31
N LYS A 21 -21.34 -3.27 -9.58
CA LYS A 21 -22.39 -3.75 -8.66
C LYS A 21 -22.12 -3.49 -7.18
N ASP A 22 -20.86 -3.42 -6.76
CA ASP A 22 -20.52 -3.32 -5.34
C ASP A 22 -19.61 -2.14 -5.06
N VAL A 23 -19.95 -1.39 -4.01
CA VAL A 23 -19.15 -0.26 -3.53
C VAL A 23 -18.42 -0.73 -2.29
N GLU A 24 -17.12 -0.98 -2.41
CA GLU A 24 -16.29 -1.36 -1.27
C GLU A 24 -15.78 -0.10 -0.58
N SER A 25 -16.03 0.00 0.73
CA SER A 25 -15.33 0.95 1.58
C SER A 25 -13.86 0.56 1.61
N VAL A 26 -12.98 1.48 1.28
CA VAL A 26 -11.54 1.29 1.44
C VAL A 26 -11.01 2.19 2.54
N ASP A 27 -9.95 1.72 3.19
CA ASP A 27 -9.39 2.37 4.38
C ASP A 27 -8.63 3.68 4.03
N GLY A 28 -8.33 3.92 2.74
CA GLY A 28 -7.71 5.17 2.30
C GLY A 28 -7.53 5.34 0.79
N VAL A 29 -7.05 6.53 0.39
CA VAL A 29 -6.83 6.89 -1.03
C VAL A 29 -5.79 5.98 -1.70
N LEU A 30 -4.84 5.45 -0.93
CA LEU A 30 -3.83 4.52 -1.46
C LEU A 30 -4.47 3.18 -1.86
N GLU A 31 -5.36 2.63 -1.04
CA GLU A 31 -6.09 1.40 -1.36
C GLU A 31 -7.04 1.63 -2.53
N LEU A 32 -7.70 2.80 -2.60
CA LEU A 32 -8.45 3.21 -3.79
C LEU A 32 -7.59 3.15 -5.05
N LEU A 33 -6.37 3.70 -5.01
CA LEU A 33 -5.48 3.72 -6.18
C LEU A 33 -5.00 2.32 -6.55
N ILE A 34 -4.66 1.48 -5.56
CA ILE A 34 -4.25 0.08 -5.76
C ILE A 34 -5.35 -0.67 -6.50
N LYS A 35 -6.59 -0.61 -5.98
CA LYS A 35 -7.72 -1.31 -6.57
C LYS A 35 -8.13 -0.71 -7.92
N LYS A 36 -8.14 0.63 -8.05
CA LYS A 36 -8.49 1.33 -9.29
C LYS A 36 -7.50 1.08 -10.43
N LEU A 37 -6.21 0.94 -10.10
CA LEU A 37 -5.17 0.59 -11.06
C LEU A 37 -5.00 -0.93 -11.25
N GLY A 38 -5.80 -1.74 -10.55
CA GLY A 38 -5.76 -3.20 -10.64
C GLY A 38 -4.41 -3.78 -10.23
N LEU A 39 -3.77 -3.20 -9.21
CA LEU A 39 -2.43 -3.58 -8.77
C LEU A 39 -2.43 -4.82 -7.86
N ASP A 40 -3.58 -5.28 -7.37
CA ASP A 40 -3.73 -6.50 -6.56
C ASP A 40 -2.99 -7.74 -7.15
N PRO A 41 -3.17 -8.12 -8.43
CA PRO A 41 -2.43 -9.24 -9.01
C PRO A 41 -0.91 -8.99 -9.08
N VAL A 42 -0.49 -7.73 -9.25
CA VAL A 42 0.93 -7.36 -9.30
C VAL A 42 1.55 -7.49 -7.90
N ILE A 43 0.84 -7.05 -6.87
CA ILE A 43 1.25 -7.19 -5.47
C ILE A 43 1.37 -8.67 -5.11
N ALA A 44 0.35 -9.48 -5.43
CA ALA A 44 0.37 -10.92 -5.17
C ALA A 44 1.53 -11.63 -5.89
N MET A 45 1.83 -11.24 -7.14
CA MET A 45 3.00 -11.74 -7.87
C MET A 45 4.31 -11.35 -7.15
N LEU A 46 4.42 -10.10 -6.71
CA LEU A 46 5.61 -9.60 -6.01
C LEU A 46 5.83 -10.34 -4.69
N GLU A 47 4.77 -10.56 -3.90
CA GLU A 47 4.80 -11.36 -2.68
C GLU A 47 5.27 -12.79 -2.95
N GLY A 48 4.78 -13.41 -4.03
CA GLY A 48 5.21 -14.75 -4.45
C GLY A 48 6.72 -14.81 -4.75
N VAL A 49 7.25 -13.81 -5.46
CA VAL A 49 8.70 -13.72 -5.77
C VAL A 49 9.51 -13.53 -4.50
N LEU A 50 9.07 -12.64 -3.59
CA LEU A 50 9.75 -12.36 -2.34
C LEU A 50 9.75 -13.56 -1.39
N ASN A 51 8.64 -14.29 -1.31
CA ASN A 51 8.54 -15.53 -0.54
C ASN A 51 9.47 -16.60 -1.11
N PHE A 52 9.49 -16.79 -2.44
CA PHE A 52 10.40 -17.72 -3.09
C PHE A 52 11.88 -17.38 -2.79
N LEU A 53 12.27 -16.11 -2.87
CA LEU A 53 13.62 -15.67 -2.53
C LEU A 53 13.95 -15.93 -1.05
N SER A 54 12.99 -15.72 -0.16
CA SER A 54 13.13 -15.98 1.28
C SER A 54 13.30 -17.47 1.58
N GLU A 55 12.57 -18.35 0.89
CA GLU A 55 12.70 -19.81 1.04
C GLU A 55 14.08 -20.34 0.63
N GLN A 56 14.78 -19.64 -0.27
CA GLN A 56 16.12 -20.01 -0.67
C GLN A 56 17.19 -19.59 0.33
N VAL A 57 16.86 -18.75 1.32
CA VAL A 57 17.78 -18.31 2.37
C VAL A 57 18.13 -19.48 3.28
N LYS A 58 19.29 -20.08 3.04
CA LYS A 58 19.82 -21.20 3.85
C LYS A 58 20.98 -20.81 4.77
N SER A 59 21.50 -19.59 4.62
CA SER A 59 22.65 -19.11 5.39
C SER A 59 22.51 -17.64 5.76
N TYR A 60 23.19 -17.24 6.83
CA TYR A 60 23.18 -15.85 7.30
C TYR A 60 23.76 -14.86 6.28
N ALA A 61 24.79 -15.27 5.52
CA ALA A 61 25.35 -14.44 4.46
C ALA A 61 24.32 -14.16 3.34
N MET A 62 23.55 -15.18 2.96
CA MET A 62 22.49 -15.05 1.96
C MET A 62 21.31 -14.24 2.50
N PHE A 63 20.98 -14.40 3.78
CA PHE A 63 20.00 -13.57 4.47
C PHE A 63 20.38 -12.09 4.42
N SER A 64 21.64 -11.76 4.72
CA SER A 64 22.10 -10.36 4.70
C SER A 64 21.95 -9.73 3.31
N ALA A 65 22.31 -10.46 2.25
CA ALA A 65 22.16 -9.97 0.88
C ALA A 65 20.70 -9.75 0.48
N ILE A 66 19.81 -10.67 0.90
CA ILE A 66 18.37 -10.55 0.65
C ILE A 66 17.76 -9.44 1.50
N LYS A 67 18.18 -9.28 2.75
CA LYS A 67 17.78 -8.16 3.60
C LYS A 67 18.13 -6.82 2.95
N ASP A 68 19.34 -6.66 2.41
CA ASP A 68 19.73 -5.43 1.72
C ASP A 68 18.85 -5.17 0.48
N LEU A 69 18.42 -6.23 -0.22
CA LEU A 69 17.44 -6.11 -1.31
C LEU A 69 16.06 -5.64 -0.80
N TYR A 70 15.58 -6.18 0.33
CA TYR A 70 14.33 -5.73 0.98
C TYR A 70 14.44 -4.27 1.43
N ASP A 71 15.55 -3.87 2.02
CA ASP A 71 15.77 -2.51 2.50
C ASP A 71 15.73 -1.52 1.31
N GLN A 72 16.39 -1.83 0.19
CA GLN A 72 16.33 -1.01 -1.02
C GLN A 72 14.92 -0.97 -1.64
N LEU A 73 14.19 -2.09 -1.60
CA LEU A 73 12.81 -2.14 -2.07
C LEU A 73 11.90 -1.25 -1.23
N LEU A 74 12.00 -1.34 0.09
CA LEU A 74 11.27 -0.50 1.03
C LEU A 74 11.60 0.97 0.85
N GLU A 75 12.88 1.32 0.67
CA GLU A 75 13.28 2.69 0.40
C GLU A 75 12.62 3.25 -0.87
N LYS A 76 12.58 2.47 -1.96
CA LYS A 76 11.90 2.86 -3.19
C LYS A 76 10.39 3.02 -2.98
N LEU A 77 9.76 2.11 -2.25
CA LEU A 77 8.33 2.18 -1.94
C LEU A 77 8.01 3.40 -1.06
N MET A 78 8.84 3.70 -0.07
CA MET A 78 8.71 4.88 0.78
C MET A 78 8.92 6.18 0.01
N ASN A 79 9.89 6.22 -0.90
CA ASN A 79 10.12 7.37 -1.78
C ASN A 79 8.95 7.58 -2.76
N LEU A 80 8.41 6.50 -3.32
CA LEU A 80 7.21 6.56 -4.15
C LEU A 80 6.01 7.04 -3.33
N TYR A 81 5.81 6.48 -2.15
CA TYR A 81 4.76 6.91 -1.22
C TYR A 81 4.91 8.39 -0.87
N ALA A 82 6.11 8.88 -0.56
CA ALA A 82 6.35 10.29 -0.26
C ALA A 82 6.04 11.22 -1.45
N ARG A 83 6.26 10.77 -2.69
CA ARG A 83 5.91 11.52 -3.91
C ARG A 83 4.42 11.49 -4.22
N VAL A 84 3.76 10.36 -3.95
CA VAL A 84 2.33 10.20 -4.20
C VAL A 84 1.49 10.82 -3.08
N ARG A 85 1.99 10.82 -1.83
CA ARG A 85 1.35 11.43 -0.65
C ARG A 85 0.80 12.85 -0.87
N PRO A 86 1.55 13.83 -1.41
CA PRO A 86 0.99 15.16 -1.65
C PRO A 86 -0.20 15.10 -2.61
N LEU A 87 -0.16 14.23 -3.63
CA LEU A 87 -1.29 14.02 -4.55
C LEU A 87 -2.50 13.39 -3.84
N LEU A 88 -2.29 12.59 -2.78
CA LEU A 88 -3.36 12.03 -1.95
C LEU A 88 -4.00 13.08 -1.04
N GLU A 89 -3.23 14.04 -0.54
CA GLU A 89 -3.74 15.13 0.31
C GLU A 89 -4.63 16.12 -0.46
N PHE A 90 -4.44 16.26 -1.78
CA PHE A 90 -5.32 17.08 -2.64
C PHE A 90 -6.66 16.42 -3.01
N VAL A 91 -6.79 15.10 -2.82
CA VAL A 91 -8.00 14.31 -3.17
C VAL A 91 -8.89 14.05 -1.95
N SER A 92 -8.45 14.41 -0.74
CA SER A 92 -9.20 14.28 0.53
C SER A 92 -9.87 15.58 0.98
#